data_AF-A0A955GEC2-F1
#
_entry.id   AF-A0A955GEC2-F1
#
_cell.length_a   1.000
_cell.length_b   1.000
_cell.length_c   1.000
_cell.angle_alpha   90.00
_cell.angle_beta   90.00
_cell.angle_gamma   90.00
#
_symmetry.space_group_name_H-M   'P 1'
#
loop_
_entity.id
_entity.type
_entity.pdbx_description
1 polymer ?
#
loop_
_entity_poly.entity_id
_entity_poly.type
_entity_poly.pdbx_seq_one_letter_code
_entity_poly.pdbx_strand_id
1 'polypeptide(L)'
;MAKKLTKHKKSNPSLRNELFGSHTRGIDKLLVFRFFKLLHGRFWGIGFIMAGVIASGIGYLIRPDLLTVNTPLSQLGSDYRTAPYFAGAMFFAAYSLWRWRLYLSRTLKNPKPIISLVGLTVFGFYLIALFPVSWEVWPHRIHNIGVVIIGTTMAITVLADSVLSKTKRDKHINLWRSFKLLTFVLIVSGGIITYFSLDAVSKMDLILVGELLMYVGYTFWIILKIYLGEGKKSAVARIITRLLN
;
A
#
# COMPACT_ATOMS: atom_id res chain seq x y z
N MET A 1 -14.82 -11.05 55.37
CA MET A 1 -13.63 -11.48 54.60
C MET A 1 -13.67 -10.85 53.21
N ALA A 2 -12.89 -9.79 52.96
CA ALA A 2 -12.80 -9.15 51.65
C ALA A 2 -11.62 -9.72 50.84
N LYS A 3 -11.90 -10.35 49.69
CA LYS A 3 -10.88 -10.91 48.79
C LYS A 3 -10.24 -9.77 47.99
N LYS A 4 -8.99 -9.44 48.33
CA LYS A 4 -8.16 -8.43 47.64
C LYS A 4 -7.73 -9.00 46.28
N LEU A 5 -8.38 -8.57 45.19
CA LEU A 5 -7.98 -8.90 43.82
C LEU A 5 -6.67 -8.17 43.49
N THR A 6 -5.55 -8.88 43.55
CA THR A 6 -4.25 -8.42 43.06
C THR A 6 -4.29 -8.25 41.55
N LYS A 7 -4.32 -7.00 41.11
CA LYS A 7 -4.26 -6.60 39.70
C LYS A 7 -2.87 -6.93 39.17
N HIS A 8 -2.71 -8.07 38.49
CA HIS A 8 -1.46 -8.42 37.80
C HIS A 8 -1.12 -7.32 36.78
N LYS A 9 -0.08 -6.55 37.09
CA LYS A 9 0.52 -5.57 36.19
C LYS A 9 1.22 -6.37 35.08
N LYS A 10 0.60 -6.47 33.89
CA LYS A 10 1.24 -7.02 32.68
C LYS A 10 2.56 -6.29 32.49
N SER A 11 3.68 -6.95 32.72
CA SER A 11 5.00 -6.39 32.39
C SER A 11 5.06 -6.26 30.88
N ASN A 12 5.37 -5.06 30.38
CA ASN A 12 5.67 -4.88 28.97
C ASN A 12 6.94 -5.68 28.67
N PRO A 13 6.93 -6.60 27.69
CA PRO A 13 8.14 -7.31 27.31
C PRO A 13 9.20 -6.31 26.85
N SER A 14 10.46 -6.57 27.18
CA SER A 14 11.57 -5.72 26.76
C SER A 14 11.70 -5.75 25.23
N LEU A 15 12.05 -4.60 24.63
CA LEU A 15 12.24 -4.42 23.17
C LEU A 15 13.15 -5.51 22.56
N ARG A 16 14.17 -5.95 23.32
CA ARG A 16 15.06 -7.06 22.96
C ARG A 16 14.34 -8.41 22.87
N ASN A 17 13.42 -8.70 23.77
CA ASN A 17 12.65 -9.96 23.75
C ASN A 17 11.59 -9.97 22.64
N GLU A 18 11.04 -8.82 22.25
CA GLU A 18 10.16 -8.73 21.08
C GLU A 18 10.95 -8.82 19.76
N LEU A 19 12.16 -8.24 19.70
CA LEU A 19 13.04 -8.29 18.53
C LEU A 19 13.74 -9.64 18.34
N PHE A 20 14.03 -10.40 19.39
CA PHE A 20 14.84 -11.63 19.32
C PHE A 20 14.18 -12.86 19.94
N GLY A 21 12.92 -12.77 20.38
CA GLY A 21 12.19 -13.89 20.97
C GLY A 21 11.96 -15.05 19.99
N SER A 22 12.17 -16.28 20.48
CA SER A 22 12.12 -17.54 19.73
C SER A 22 10.73 -17.91 19.17
N HIS A 23 9.69 -17.14 19.48
CA HIS A 23 8.29 -17.43 19.11
C HIS A 23 7.86 -16.93 17.72
N THR A 24 8.80 -16.49 16.87
CA THR A 24 8.50 -16.09 15.49
C THR A 24 8.86 -17.23 14.51
N ARG A 25 7.86 -17.87 13.91
CA ARG A 25 8.04 -18.88 12.84
C ARG A 25 8.07 -18.21 11.45
N GLY A 26 8.97 -18.65 10.57
CA GLY A 26 9.00 -18.30 9.14
C GLY A 26 9.64 -16.94 8.78
N ILE A 27 9.14 -16.34 7.69
CA ILE A 27 9.62 -15.09 7.05
C ILE A 27 9.66 -13.91 8.05
N ASP A 28 8.82 -13.93 9.08
CA ASP A 28 8.76 -12.95 10.18
C ASP A 28 10.06 -12.82 11.02
N LYS A 29 11.10 -13.63 10.74
CA LYS A 29 12.43 -13.50 11.35
C LYS A 29 13.32 -12.43 10.71
N LEU A 30 13.03 -11.99 9.48
CA LEU A 30 13.81 -10.91 8.84
C LEU A 30 13.64 -9.60 9.62
N LEU A 31 14.73 -8.85 9.78
CA LEU A 31 14.80 -7.59 10.54
C LEU A 31 13.73 -6.58 10.13
N VAL A 32 13.48 -6.47 8.83
CA VAL A 32 12.45 -5.57 8.27
C VAL A 32 11.06 -5.96 8.79
N PHE A 33 10.70 -7.24 8.77
CA PHE A 33 9.39 -7.69 9.24
C PHE A 33 9.24 -7.60 10.76
N ARG A 34 10.34 -7.74 11.52
CA ARG A 34 10.36 -7.50 12.97
C ARG A 34 10.12 -6.03 13.31
N PHE A 35 10.76 -5.11 12.57
CA PHE A 35 10.55 -3.67 12.71
C PHE A 35 9.09 -3.28 12.44
N PHE A 36 8.49 -3.76 11.35
CA PHE A 36 7.07 -3.52 11.05
C PHE A 36 6.11 -4.19 12.04
N LYS A 37 6.49 -5.32 12.64
CA LYS A 37 5.70 -5.98 13.69
C LYS A 37 5.66 -5.15 14.98
N LEU A 38 6.77 -4.51 15.33
CA LEU A 38 6.87 -3.59 16.48
C LEU A 38 6.07 -2.31 16.28
N LEU A 39 5.96 -1.84 15.04
CA LEU A 39 5.35 -0.54 14.73
C LEU A 39 3.84 -0.45 14.96
N HIS A 40 3.11 -1.54 15.27
CA HIS A 40 1.65 -1.72 15.12
C HIS A 40 1.22 -2.05 13.68
N GLY A 41 0.22 -2.95 13.59
CA GLY A 41 -0.36 -3.47 12.35
C GLY A 41 -0.83 -2.42 11.31
N ARG A 42 -0.99 -1.17 11.73
CA ARG A 42 -1.39 -0.04 10.86
C ARG A 42 -0.29 0.46 9.92
N PHE A 43 0.98 0.32 10.30
CA PHE A 43 2.10 0.86 9.50
C PHE A 43 2.51 -0.04 8.35
N TRP A 44 1.94 -1.24 8.24
CA TRP A 44 2.12 -2.07 7.06
C TRP A 44 1.65 -1.37 5.77
N GLY A 45 0.71 -0.43 5.85
CA GLY A 45 0.37 0.44 4.72
C GLY A 45 1.54 1.31 4.26
N ILE A 46 2.41 1.76 5.18
CA ILE A 46 3.64 2.49 4.81
C ILE A 46 4.66 1.54 4.16
N GLY A 47 4.71 0.28 4.58
CA GLY A 47 5.54 -0.73 3.93
C GLY A 47 5.25 -0.86 2.44
N PHE A 48 3.96 -0.84 2.06
CA PHE A 48 3.53 -0.80 0.67
C PHE A 48 4.05 0.44 -0.09
N ILE A 49 3.93 1.61 0.53
CA ILE A 49 4.38 2.89 -0.07
C ILE A 49 5.90 2.86 -0.29
N MET A 50 6.66 2.44 0.73
CA MET A 50 8.11 2.34 0.65
C MET A 50 8.56 1.35 -0.42
N ALA A 51 7.87 0.21 -0.55
CA ALA A 51 8.16 -0.79 -1.56
C ALA A 51 8.12 -0.21 -2.97
N GLY A 52 7.02 0.49 -3.31
CA GLY A 52 6.85 1.08 -4.65
C GLY A 52 7.87 2.17 -4.94
N VAL A 53 8.16 3.05 -3.97
CA VAL A 53 9.18 4.10 -4.12
C VAL A 53 10.57 3.51 -4.32
N ILE A 54 10.96 2.52 -3.52
CA ILE A 54 12.26 1.86 -3.63
C ILE A 54 12.38 1.09 -4.96
N ALA A 55 11.33 0.38 -5.38
CA ALA A 55 11.31 -0.34 -6.66
C ALA A 55 11.55 0.60 -7.83
N SER A 56 10.78 1.69 -7.86
CA SER A 56 10.82 2.69 -8.92
C SER A 56 12.17 3.40 -8.92
N GLY A 57 12.65 3.82 -7.73
CA GLY A 57 13.94 4.48 -7.58
C GLY A 57 15.11 3.62 -8.05
N ILE A 58 15.21 2.37 -7.57
CA ILE A 58 16.28 1.46 -8.02
C ILE A 58 16.14 1.14 -9.51
N GLY A 59 14.92 0.89 -9.98
CA GLY A 59 14.65 0.59 -11.39
C GLY A 59 15.12 1.71 -12.32
N TYR A 60 14.74 2.96 -12.04
CA TYR A 60 15.16 4.12 -12.84
C TYR A 60 16.62 4.51 -12.66
N LEU A 61 17.26 4.17 -11.53
CA LEU A 61 18.71 4.32 -11.39
C LEU A 61 19.49 3.35 -12.31
N ILE A 62 18.96 2.14 -12.53
CA ILE A 62 19.59 1.14 -13.40
C ILE A 62 19.25 1.40 -14.88
N ARG A 63 18.00 1.78 -15.16
CA ARG A 63 17.47 2.06 -16.50
C ARG A 63 16.83 3.46 -16.56
N PRO A 64 17.66 4.53 -16.55
CA PRO A 64 17.15 5.90 -16.62
C PRO A 64 16.45 6.20 -17.94
N ASP A 65 16.77 5.45 -19.00
CA ASP A 65 16.12 5.51 -20.31
C ASP A 65 14.63 5.15 -20.26
N LEU A 66 14.18 4.40 -19.25
CA LEU A 66 12.77 4.07 -19.04
C LEU A 66 12.00 5.17 -18.30
N LEU A 67 12.66 6.23 -17.84
CA LEU A 67 12.00 7.37 -17.19
C LEU A 67 11.42 8.32 -18.25
N THR A 68 10.47 7.83 -19.04
CA THR A 68 9.72 8.64 -20.00
C THR A 68 8.23 8.61 -19.68
N VAL A 69 7.52 9.67 -20.01
CA VAL A 69 6.08 9.80 -19.68
C VAL A 69 5.20 8.73 -20.37
N ASN A 70 5.73 8.08 -21.41
CA ASN A 70 5.07 7.07 -22.22
C ASN A 70 5.38 5.64 -21.76
N THR A 71 6.31 5.46 -20.81
CA THR A 71 6.77 4.15 -20.36
C THR A 71 6.07 3.75 -19.07
N PRO A 72 5.22 2.70 -19.06
CA PRO A 72 4.55 2.28 -17.84
C PRO A 72 5.56 1.72 -16.82
N LEU A 73 5.23 1.83 -15.53
CA LEU A 73 6.04 1.33 -14.43
C LEU A 73 6.29 -0.18 -14.54
N SER A 74 5.32 -0.92 -15.10
CA SER A 74 5.42 -2.35 -15.38
C SER A 74 6.60 -2.71 -16.29
N GLN A 75 7.09 -1.77 -17.11
CA GLN A 75 8.24 -1.98 -17.98
C GLN A 75 9.57 -2.13 -17.20
N LEU A 76 9.63 -1.72 -15.93
CA LEU A 76 10.73 -2.08 -15.05
C LEU A 76 10.80 -3.60 -14.79
N GLY A 77 9.72 -4.33 -15.01
CA GLY A 77 9.67 -5.79 -14.95
C GLY A 77 10.09 -6.51 -16.24
N SER A 78 10.40 -5.79 -17.33
CA SER A 78 10.75 -6.40 -18.62
C SER A 78 12.25 -6.56 -18.87
N ASP A 79 13.10 -5.78 -18.20
CA ASP A 79 14.56 -5.93 -18.30
C ASP A 79 15.08 -6.86 -17.20
N TYR A 80 15.94 -7.82 -17.57
CA TYR A 80 16.61 -8.74 -16.65
C TYR A 80 17.40 -8.03 -15.53
N ARG A 81 17.88 -6.80 -15.77
CA ARG A 81 18.62 -6.01 -14.78
C ARG A 81 17.73 -5.43 -13.70
N THR A 82 16.52 -5.00 -14.05
CA THR A 82 15.56 -4.35 -13.13
C THR A 82 14.52 -5.31 -12.59
N ALA A 83 14.22 -6.41 -13.31
CA ALA A 83 13.19 -7.37 -12.99
C ALA A 83 13.31 -7.98 -11.57
N PRO A 84 14.48 -8.38 -11.05
CA PRO A 84 14.59 -8.91 -9.69
C PRO A 84 14.20 -7.89 -8.62
N TYR A 85 14.59 -6.62 -8.80
CA TYR A 85 14.26 -5.54 -7.88
C TYR A 85 12.78 -5.19 -7.95
N PHE A 86 12.23 -5.14 -9.16
CA PHE A 86 10.81 -4.91 -9.40
C PHE A 86 9.96 -6.02 -8.77
N ALA A 87 10.24 -7.29 -9.09
CA ALA A 87 9.52 -8.46 -8.56
C ALA A 87 9.62 -8.54 -7.03
N GLY A 88 10.81 -8.35 -6.46
CA GLY A 88 11.02 -8.34 -5.01
C GLY A 88 10.22 -7.24 -4.31
N ALA A 89 10.15 -6.05 -4.91
CA ALA A 89 9.38 -4.95 -4.37
C ALA A 89 7.86 -5.17 -4.52
N MET A 90 7.38 -5.69 -5.65
CA MET A 90 5.97 -6.07 -5.82
C MET A 90 5.55 -7.14 -4.81
N PHE A 91 6.41 -8.13 -4.53
CA PHE A 91 6.18 -9.13 -3.48
C PHE A 91 6.09 -8.50 -2.09
N PHE A 92 7.01 -7.61 -1.75
CA PHE A 92 7.00 -6.91 -0.46
C PHE A 92 5.81 -5.96 -0.33
N ALA A 93 5.41 -5.30 -1.41
CA ALA A 93 4.21 -4.48 -1.51
C ALA A 93 2.94 -5.32 -1.25
N ALA A 94 2.82 -6.48 -1.91
CA ALA A 94 1.73 -7.43 -1.71
C ALA A 94 1.64 -7.88 -0.24
N TYR A 95 2.77 -8.32 0.31
CA TYR A 95 2.84 -8.79 1.69
C TYR A 95 2.47 -7.67 2.69
N SER A 96 2.96 -6.45 2.45
CA SER A 96 2.65 -5.28 3.28
C SER A 96 1.16 -4.94 3.24
N LEU A 97 0.53 -4.91 2.06
CA LEU A 97 -0.91 -4.72 1.93
C LEU A 97 -1.71 -5.85 2.59
N TRP A 98 -1.27 -7.11 2.47
CA TRP A 98 -1.90 -8.25 3.13
C TRP A 98 -1.93 -8.09 4.65
N ARG A 99 -0.80 -7.72 5.25
CA ARG A 99 -0.73 -7.47 6.69
C ARG A 99 -1.59 -6.27 7.11
N TRP A 100 -1.63 -5.22 6.28
CA TRP A 100 -2.45 -4.05 6.53
C TRP A 100 -3.96 -4.32 6.38
N ARG A 101 -4.36 -5.20 5.46
CA ARG A 101 -5.75 -5.69 5.31
C ARG A 101 -6.29 -6.30 6.62
N LEU A 102 -5.45 -7.01 7.38
CA LEU A 102 -5.82 -7.54 8.71
C LEU A 102 -6.04 -6.44 9.75
N TYR A 103 -5.41 -5.28 9.59
CA TYR A 103 -5.67 -4.11 10.43
C TYR A 103 -6.97 -3.41 10.01
N LEU A 104 -7.20 -3.23 8.71
CA LEU A 104 -8.43 -2.64 8.17
C LEU A 104 -9.68 -3.42 8.60
N SER A 105 -9.59 -4.75 8.71
CA SER A 105 -10.70 -5.60 9.18
C SER A 105 -11.16 -5.37 10.59
N ARG A 106 -10.29 -4.84 11.44
CA ARG A 106 -10.60 -4.55 12.84
C ARG A 106 -11.04 -3.11 13.05
N THR A 107 -10.79 -2.22 12.09
CA THR A 107 -10.94 -0.77 12.27
C THR A 107 -12.03 -0.15 11.41
N LEU A 108 -12.36 -0.74 10.27
CA LEU A 108 -13.43 -0.25 9.40
C LEU A 108 -14.81 -0.67 9.92
N LYS A 109 -15.79 0.23 9.82
CA LYS A 109 -17.19 -0.04 10.21
C LYS A 109 -17.85 -1.09 9.30
N ASN A 110 -17.60 -0.99 7.99
CA ASN A 110 -18.08 -1.92 6.97
C ASN A 110 -16.86 -2.51 6.23
N PRO A 111 -16.15 -3.47 6.84
CA PRO A 111 -14.83 -3.88 6.38
C PRO A 111 -14.85 -4.72 5.10
N LYS A 112 -15.92 -5.51 4.88
CA LYS A 112 -16.02 -6.52 3.82
C LYS A 112 -15.65 -6.00 2.41
N PRO A 113 -16.29 -4.95 1.84
CA PRO A 113 -16.01 -4.51 0.47
C PRO A 113 -14.56 -4.04 0.29
N ILE A 114 -14.07 -3.23 1.24
CA ILE A 114 -12.70 -2.69 1.19
C ILE A 114 -11.67 -3.81 1.27
N ILE A 115 -11.87 -4.77 2.18
CA ILE A 115 -10.96 -5.90 2.38
C ILE A 115 -10.90 -6.82 1.17
N SER A 116 -12.04 -7.06 0.52
CA SER A 116 -12.07 -7.87 -0.70
C SER A 116 -11.31 -7.19 -1.82
N LEU A 117 -11.50 -5.88 -2.01
CA LEU A 117 -10.80 -5.10 -3.03
C LEU A 117 -9.29 -5.04 -2.75
N VAL A 118 -8.87 -4.74 -1.52
CA VAL A 118 -7.45 -4.80 -1.12
C VAL A 118 -6.90 -6.22 -1.29
N GLY A 119 -7.70 -7.26 -1.03
CA GLY A 119 -7.31 -8.65 -1.28
C GLY A 119 -7.05 -8.95 -2.74
N LEU A 120 -7.87 -8.43 -3.65
CA LEU A 120 -7.65 -8.52 -5.10
C LEU A 120 -6.42 -7.73 -5.53
N THR A 121 -6.17 -6.56 -4.94
CA THR A 121 -4.94 -5.80 -5.17
C THR A 121 -3.70 -6.60 -4.77
N VAL A 122 -3.72 -7.24 -3.59
CA VAL A 122 -2.64 -8.13 -3.12
C VAL A 122 -2.42 -9.28 -4.09
N PHE A 123 -3.51 -9.92 -4.56
CA PHE A 123 -3.42 -10.99 -5.54
C PHE A 123 -2.78 -10.52 -6.85
N GLY A 124 -3.18 -9.34 -7.36
CA GLY A 124 -2.57 -8.73 -8.54
C GLY A 124 -1.07 -8.47 -8.36
N PHE A 125 -0.64 -7.94 -7.21
CA PHE A 125 0.79 -7.73 -6.95
C PHE A 125 1.58 -9.05 -6.92
N TYR A 126 1.01 -10.12 -6.38
CA TYR A 126 1.65 -11.44 -6.42
C TYR A 126 1.74 -12.01 -7.85
N LEU A 127 0.73 -11.81 -8.69
CA LEU A 127 0.80 -12.19 -10.10
C LEU A 127 1.95 -11.48 -10.81
N ILE A 128 2.06 -10.16 -10.65
CA ILE A 128 3.15 -9.37 -11.23
C ILE A 128 4.51 -9.82 -10.71
N ALA A 129 4.62 -10.08 -9.41
CA ALA A 129 5.88 -10.47 -8.77
C ALA A 129 6.39 -11.85 -9.23
N LEU A 130 5.48 -12.82 -9.42
CA LEU A 130 5.83 -14.18 -9.81
C LEU A 130 6.02 -14.34 -11.31
N PHE A 131 5.45 -13.44 -12.11
CA PHE A 131 5.52 -13.46 -13.56
C PHE A 131 6.05 -12.11 -14.08
N PRO A 132 7.36 -11.82 -13.91
CA PRO A 132 7.97 -10.67 -14.56
C PRO A 132 7.93 -10.86 -16.08
N VAL A 133 7.83 -9.74 -16.81
CA VAL A 133 7.67 -9.72 -18.28
C VAL A 133 8.86 -10.36 -18.99
N SER A 134 10.04 -10.41 -18.35
CA SER A 134 11.28 -10.95 -18.92
C SER A 134 11.31 -12.48 -19.14
N TRP A 135 10.31 -13.25 -18.69
CA TRP A 135 10.41 -14.72 -18.57
C TRP A 135 9.61 -15.54 -19.61
N GLU A 136 9.17 -14.92 -20.73
CA GLU A 136 8.43 -15.49 -21.90
C GLU A 136 7.04 -14.85 -22.13
N VAL A 137 6.40 -15.18 -23.27
CA VAL A 137 5.15 -14.58 -23.77
C VAL A 137 3.95 -14.81 -22.84
N TRP A 138 3.88 -15.97 -22.19
CA TRP A 138 2.79 -16.29 -21.25
C TRP A 138 2.88 -15.46 -19.96
N PRO A 139 4.06 -15.38 -19.29
CA PRO A 139 4.29 -14.44 -18.19
C PRO A 139 3.91 -12.99 -18.52
N HIS A 140 4.18 -12.50 -19.73
CA HIS A 140 3.80 -11.15 -20.16
C HIS A 140 2.28 -10.91 -20.10
N ARG A 141 1.45 -11.88 -20.53
CA ARG A 141 -0.01 -11.73 -20.48
C ARG A 141 -0.52 -11.72 -19.03
N ILE A 142 0.01 -12.60 -18.19
CA ILE A 142 -0.34 -12.70 -16.77
C ILE A 142 0.07 -11.42 -16.04
N HIS A 143 1.25 -10.89 -16.34
CA HIS A 143 1.75 -9.64 -15.81
C HIS A 143 0.79 -8.48 -16.09
N ASN A 144 0.40 -8.30 -17.34
CA ASN A 144 -0.50 -7.22 -17.75
C ASN A 144 -1.89 -7.36 -17.11
N ILE A 145 -2.42 -8.59 -17.01
CA ILE A 145 -3.65 -8.86 -16.25
C ILE A 145 -3.48 -8.44 -14.79
N GLY A 146 -2.35 -8.77 -14.17
CA GLY A 146 -2.00 -8.33 -12.82
C GLY A 146 -2.02 -6.81 -12.68
N VAL A 147 -1.41 -6.07 -13.61
CA VAL A 147 -1.39 -4.59 -13.63
C VAL A 147 -2.81 -4.03 -13.70
N VAL A 148 -3.63 -4.56 -14.60
CA VAL A 148 -5.03 -4.12 -14.76
C VAL A 148 -5.85 -4.39 -13.49
N ILE A 149 -5.69 -5.57 -12.88
CA ILE A 149 -6.34 -5.91 -11.61
C ILE A 149 -5.92 -4.93 -10.52
N ILE A 150 -4.63 -4.63 -10.38
CA ILE A 150 -4.11 -3.70 -9.36
C ILE A 150 -4.71 -2.30 -9.56
N GLY A 151 -4.55 -1.73 -10.76
CA GLY A 151 -5.03 -0.38 -11.05
C GLY A 151 -6.54 -0.25 -10.81
N THR A 152 -7.32 -1.19 -11.35
CA THR A 152 -8.79 -1.20 -11.21
C THR A 152 -9.21 -1.38 -9.75
N THR A 153 -8.61 -2.31 -9.02
CA THR A 153 -8.99 -2.58 -7.62
C THR A 153 -8.56 -1.47 -6.68
N MET A 154 -7.40 -0.83 -6.90
CA MET A 154 -6.98 0.36 -6.16
C MET A 154 -7.97 1.51 -6.38
N ALA A 155 -8.37 1.75 -7.63
CA ALA A 155 -9.34 2.79 -7.95
C ALA A 155 -10.69 2.53 -7.27
N ILE A 156 -11.27 1.34 -7.46
CA ILE A 156 -12.55 0.97 -6.86
C ILE A 156 -12.47 0.99 -5.33
N THR A 157 -11.34 0.62 -4.72
CA THR A 157 -11.15 0.71 -3.25
C THR A 157 -11.34 2.12 -2.75
N VAL A 158 -10.69 3.10 -3.40
CA VAL A 158 -10.78 4.51 -3.02
C VAL A 158 -12.19 5.06 -3.28
N LEU A 159 -12.81 4.70 -4.40
CA LEU A 159 -14.18 5.10 -4.73
C LEU A 159 -15.19 4.54 -3.72
N ALA A 160 -15.15 3.23 -3.47
CA ALA A 160 -16.02 2.55 -2.52
C ALA A 160 -15.84 3.12 -1.12
N ASP A 161 -14.59 3.38 -0.70
CA ASP A 161 -14.34 4.00 0.59
C ASP A 161 -14.89 5.43 0.67
N SER A 162 -14.74 6.22 -0.39
CA SER A 162 -15.24 7.60 -0.43
C SER A 162 -16.76 7.68 -0.26
N VAL A 163 -17.48 6.72 -0.84
CA VAL A 163 -18.94 6.59 -0.72
C VAL A 163 -19.36 6.05 0.66
N LEU A 164 -18.67 5.02 1.16
CA LEU A 164 -19.07 4.32 2.39
C LEU A 164 -18.59 5.02 3.67
N SER A 165 -17.49 5.77 3.62
CA SER A 165 -16.86 6.36 4.80
C SER A 165 -17.38 7.76 5.11
N LYS A 166 -18.24 7.86 6.13
CA LYS A 166 -18.56 9.16 6.75
C LYS A 166 -17.32 9.76 7.41
N THR A 167 -17.03 11.03 7.13
CA THR A 167 -15.97 11.78 7.83
C THR A 167 -16.42 12.05 9.25
N LYS A 168 -15.64 11.63 10.27
CA LYS A 168 -15.93 11.93 11.66
C LYS A 168 -15.95 13.45 11.88
N ARG A 169 -16.87 13.95 12.72
CA ARG A 169 -16.85 15.34 13.16
C ARG A 169 -15.63 15.52 14.08
N ASP A 170 -14.68 16.33 13.61
CA ASP A 170 -13.45 16.67 14.30
C ASP A 170 -13.06 18.11 13.93
N LYS A 171 -12.17 18.74 14.70
CA LYS A 171 -11.68 20.11 14.49
C LYS A 171 -11.09 20.31 13.09
N HIS A 172 -10.54 19.25 12.50
CA HIS A 172 -9.90 19.25 11.17
C HIS A 172 -10.79 18.66 10.06
N ILE A 173 -12.12 18.71 10.20
CA ILE A 173 -13.06 18.08 9.24
C ILE A 173 -12.85 18.53 7.78
N ASN A 174 -12.60 19.83 7.56
CA ASN A 174 -12.40 20.38 6.21
C ASN A 174 -11.10 19.89 5.58
N LEU A 175 -10.02 19.77 6.37
CA LEU A 175 -8.77 19.19 5.93
C LEU A 175 -8.97 17.73 5.48
N TRP A 176 -9.66 16.93 6.29
CA TRP A 176 -9.92 15.52 5.95
C TRP A 176 -10.83 15.34 4.74
N ARG A 177 -11.80 16.24 4.54
CA ARG A 177 -12.63 16.27 3.32
C ARG A 177 -11.79 16.62 2.10
N SER A 178 -10.90 17.60 2.22
CA SER A 178 -10.00 18.02 1.14
C SER A 178 -9.04 16.90 0.75
N PHE A 179 -8.45 16.19 1.71
CA PHE A 179 -7.61 15.02 1.44
C PHE A 179 -8.39 13.89 0.76
N LYS A 180 -9.62 13.60 1.19
CA LYS A 180 -10.47 12.60 0.51
C LYS A 180 -10.78 13.02 -0.93
N LEU A 181 -11.13 14.28 -1.15
CA LEU A 181 -11.41 14.80 -2.49
C LEU A 181 -10.16 14.73 -3.37
N LEU A 182 -9.00 15.14 -2.85
CA LEU A 182 -7.73 15.07 -3.55
C LEU A 182 -7.40 13.62 -3.94
N THR A 183 -7.55 12.69 -3.01
CA THR A 183 -7.35 11.25 -3.24
C THR A 183 -8.25 10.74 -4.37
N PHE A 184 -9.54 11.12 -4.33
CA PHE A 184 -10.51 10.77 -5.37
C PHE A 184 -10.11 11.36 -6.73
N VAL A 185 -9.79 12.65 -6.78
CA VAL A 185 -9.40 13.34 -8.02
C VAL A 185 -8.15 12.70 -8.63
N LEU A 186 -7.13 12.41 -7.82
CA LEU A 186 -5.88 11.78 -8.29
C LEU A 186 -6.11 10.38 -8.86
N ILE A 187 -6.91 9.57 -8.19
CA ILE A 187 -7.25 8.22 -8.67
C ILE A 187 -8.06 8.27 -9.97
N VAL A 188 -9.06 9.14 -10.05
CA VAL A 188 -9.95 9.24 -11.21
C VAL A 188 -9.21 9.83 -12.40
N SER A 189 -8.50 10.95 -12.21
CA SER A 189 -7.69 11.56 -13.28
C SER A 189 -6.57 10.63 -13.75
N GLY A 190 -5.85 9.99 -12.81
CA GLY A 190 -4.84 8.99 -13.15
C GLY A 190 -5.42 7.83 -13.95
N GLY A 191 -6.55 7.26 -13.52
CA GLY A 191 -7.22 6.17 -14.24
C GLY A 191 -7.69 6.56 -15.64
N ILE A 192 -8.21 7.79 -15.81
CA ILE A 192 -8.59 8.33 -17.12
C ILE A 192 -7.36 8.48 -18.02
N ILE A 193 -6.28 9.08 -17.52
CA ILE A 193 -5.03 9.25 -18.27
C ILE A 193 -4.45 7.90 -18.67
N THR A 194 -4.36 6.94 -17.74
CA THR A 194 -3.90 5.58 -18.04
C THR A 194 -4.77 4.93 -19.10
N TYR A 195 -6.10 5.00 -18.99
CA TYR A 195 -7.02 4.41 -19.96
C TYR A 195 -6.86 4.99 -21.36
N PHE A 196 -6.76 6.33 -21.49
CA PHE A 196 -6.55 6.98 -22.78
C PHE A 196 -5.14 6.78 -23.35
N SER A 197 -4.19 6.37 -22.50
CA SER A 197 -2.82 6.04 -22.89
C SER A 197 -2.58 4.55 -23.16
N LEU A 198 -3.61 3.70 -23.06
CA LEU A 198 -3.50 2.29 -23.46
C LEU A 198 -3.38 2.20 -24.97
N ASP A 199 -2.54 1.28 -25.48
CA ASP A 199 -2.32 1.04 -26.91
C ASP A 199 -3.63 0.88 -27.71
N ALA A 200 -4.64 0.25 -27.11
CA ALA A 200 -5.94 0.02 -27.72
C ALA A 200 -6.75 1.31 -27.97
N VAL A 201 -6.45 2.39 -27.26
CA VAL A 201 -7.13 3.70 -27.37
C VAL A 201 -6.20 4.75 -27.98
N SER A 202 -4.92 4.75 -27.60
CA SER A 202 -3.79 5.55 -28.11
C SER A 202 -4.13 7.02 -28.41
N LYS A 203 -4.86 7.66 -27.49
CA LYS A 203 -5.20 9.10 -27.59
C LYS A 203 -4.23 10.00 -26.83
N MET A 204 -3.41 9.43 -25.94
CA MET A 204 -2.45 10.14 -25.10
C MET A 204 -1.20 9.31 -24.91
N ASP A 205 -0.07 9.99 -24.75
CA ASP A 205 1.23 9.40 -24.48
C ASP A 205 1.65 9.73 -23.04
N LEU A 206 0.85 9.35 -22.04
CA LEU A 206 1.03 9.79 -20.64
C LEU A 206 0.82 8.66 -19.63
N ILE A 207 1.06 7.41 -20.02
CA ILE A 207 0.76 6.23 -19.20
C ILE A 207 1.48 6.24 -17.85
N LEU A 208 2.75 6.66 -17.81
CA LEU A 208 3.51 6.73 -16.55
C LEU A 208 2.89 7.77 -15.59
N VAL A 209 2.47 8.90 -16.14
CA VAL A 209 1.83 9.98 -15.36
C VAL A 209 0.51 9.47 -14.78
N GLY A 210 -0.28 8.76 -15.58
CA GLY A 210 -1.53 8.13 -15.13
C GLY A 210 -1.30 7.15 -13.98
N GLU A 211 -0.35 6.22 -14.13
CA GLU A 211 0.00 5.24 -13.08
C GLU A 211 0.53 5.90 -11.80
N LEU A 212 1.38 6.92 -11.92
CA LEU A 212 1.89 7.68 -10.78
C LEU A 212 0.77 8.44 -10.05
N LEU A 213 -0.15 9.09 -10.77
CA LEU A 213 -1.31 9.75 -10.17
C LEU A 213 -2.18 8.76 -9.39
N MET A 214 -2.44 7.59 -9.97
CA MET A 214 -3.18 6.52 -9.27
C MET A 214 -2.42 6.05 -8.01
N TYR A 215 -1.11 5.84 -8.12
CA TYR A 215 -0.28 5.41 -6.99
C TYR A 215 -0.23 6.44 -5.85
N VAL A 216 -0.06 7.72 -6.19
CA VAL A 216 -0.07 8.84 -5.23
C VAL A 216 -1.44 9.00 -4.60
N GLY A 217 -2.51 8.91 -5.39
CA GLY A 217 -3.88 8.92 -4.89
C GLY A 217 -4.11 7.80 -3.87
N TYR A 218 -3.71 6.57 -4.20
CA TYR A 218 -3.86 5.44 -3.28
C TYR A 218 -2.97 5.58 -2.03
N THR A 219 -1.78 6.17 -2.18
CA THR A 219 -0.88 6.50 -1.07
C THR A 219 -1.53 7.47 -0.08
N PHE A 220 -2.16 8.54 -0.58
CA PHE A 220 -2.92 9.45 0.28
C PHE A 220 -4.08 8.76 0.97
N TRP A 221 -4.77 7.84 0.30
CA TRP A 221 -5.82 7.04 0.92
C TRP A 221 -5.28 6.19 2.09
N ILE A 222 -4.15 5.51 1.90
CA ILE A 222 -3.49 4.72 2.95
C ILE A 222 -3.13 5.61 4.14
N ILE A 223 -2.48 6.74 3.88
CA ILE A 223 -2.09 7.72 4.90
C ILE A 223 -3.33 8.16 5.68
N LEU A 224 -4.39 8.57 4.99
CA LEU A 224 -5.65 9.00 5.59
C LEU A 224 -6.26 7.91 6.48
N LYS A 225 -6.19 6.63 6.09
CA LYS A 225 -6.65 5.51 6.92
C LYS A 225 -5.78 5.24 8.13
N ILE A 226 -4.46 5.41 8.03
CA ILE A 226 -3.56 5.28 9.17
C ILE A 226 -3.87 6.35 10.22
N TYR A 227 -4.19 7.58 9.81
CA TYR A 227 -4.48 8.69 10.73
C TYR A 227 -5.92 8.70 11.26
N LEU A 228 -6.92 8.44 10.41
CA LEU A 228 -8.34 8.45 10.82
C LEU A 228 -8.79 7.14 11.50
N GLY A 229 -8.08 6.03 11.26
CA GLY A 229 -8.38 4.71 11.81
C GLY A 229 -8.19 4.61 13.33
N GLU A 230 -7.40 5.51 13.93
CA GLU A 230 -7.26 5.66 15.38
C GLU A 230 -7.30 7.14 15.77
N GLY A 231 -8.24 7.53 16.63
CA GLY A 231 -7.96 8.69 17.48
C GLY A 231 -6.68 8.41 18.29
N LYS A 232 -5.76 9.40 18.38
CA LYS A 232 -4.49 9.56 19.15
C LYS A 232 -3.92 8.41 20.04
N LYS A 233 -4.10 7.12 19.74
CA LYS A 233 -3.77 6.03 20.70
C LYS A 233 -2.38 5.39 20.54
N SER A 234 -1.72 5.51 19.39
CA SER A 234 -0.37 4.94 19.20
C SER A 234 0.75 5.98 19.32
N ALA A 235 1.90 5.55 19.85
CA ALA A 235 3.09 6.38 20.11
C ALA A 235 3.61 7.09 18.84
N VAL A 236 3.66 6.39 17.70
CA VAL A 236 4.14 6.98 16.44
C VAL A 236 3.12 7.99 15.88
N ALA A 237 1.82 7.75 16.06
CA ALA A 237 0.81 8.76 15.69
C ALA A 237 0.96 10.00 16.57
N ARG A 238 1.24 9.85 17.86
CA ARG A 238 1.52 10.99 18.75
C ARG A 238 2.76 11.77 18.33
N ILE A 239 3.81 11.11 17.88
CA ILE A 239 5.04 11.76 17.39
C ILE A 239 4.76 12.53 16.10
N ILE A 240 4.10 11.93 15.11
CA ILE A 240 3.84 12.64 13.84
C ILE A 240 2.78 13.74 14.02
N THR A 241 1.76 13.53 14.85
CA THR A 241 0.79 14.59 15.19
C THR A 241 1.46 15.75 15.93
N ARG A 242 2.56 15.51 16.66
CA ARG A 242 3.38 16.57 17.27
C ARG A 242 4.27 17.31 16.26
N LEU A 243 4.58 16.71 15.11
CA LEU A 243 5.36 17.36 14.06
C LEU A 243 4.48 18.17 13.10
N LEU A 244 3.20 17.84 13.00
CA LEU A 244 2.21 18.50 12.13
C LEU A 244 1.41 19.62 12.83
N ASN A 245 1.57 19.78 14.14
CA ASN A 245 1.00 20.87 14.95
C ASN A 245 2.13 21.72 15.51
#